data_AF-A0A105TS93-F1
#
_entry.id   AF-A0A105TS93-F1
#
_cell.length_a   1.000
_cell.length_b   1.000
_cell.length_c   1.000
_cell.angle_alpha   90.00
_cell.angle_beta   90.00
_cell.angle_gamma   90.00
#
_symmetry.space_group_name_H-M   'P 1'
#
loop_
_entity.id
_entity.type
_entity.pdbx_description
1 polymer ?
#
loop_
_entity_poly.entity_id
_entity_poly.type
_entity_poly.pdbx_seq_one_letter_code
_entity_poly.pdbx_strand_id
1 'polypeptide(L)'
;MKLEFIDLGLLLKADNLTIPYGLQDELLFVCVKAYLLELLNDPETEIYHFGYAPDNTADGQDELLYDGNLFRIIVNEKYVGVGLESSPLEVKKAFYSLVANYDPDWCSIMQDAGETIIETTIELLYREVF
;
A
#
# COMPACT_ATOMS: atom_id res chain seq x y z
N MET A 1 -20.50 -13.95 13.02
CA MET A 1 -19.60 -13.89 11.85
C MET A 1 -18.31 -13.28 12.35
N LYS A 2 -17.20 -14.03 12.40
CA LYS A 2 -15.88 -13.47 12.74
C LYS A 2 -15.35 -12.81 11.47
N LEU A 3 -14.90 -11.55 11.56
CA LEU A 3 -14.10 -10.94 10.52
C LEU A 3 -12.77 -11.69 10.50
N GLU A 4 -12.58 -12.56 9.52
CA GLU A 4 -11.27 -13.16 9.24
C GLU A 4 -10.50 -12.15 8.40
N PHE A 5 -9.52 -11.51 9.03
CA PHE A 5 -8.57 -10.63 8.34
C PHE A 5 -7.51 -11.54 7.69
N ILE A 6 -7.68 -11.84 6.40
CA ILE A 6 -6.79 -12.74 5.62
C ILE A 6 -5.94 -11.95 4.62
N ASP A 7 -5.94 -10.62 4.74
CA ASP A 7 -5.21 -9.76 3.82
C ASP A 7 -3.99 -9.16 4.53
N LEU A 8 -2.84 -9.22 3.87
CA LEU A 8 -1.62 -8.53 4.24
C LEU A 8 -1.67 -7.11 3.70
N GLY A 9 -1.25 -6.15 4.52
CA GLY A 9 -1.02 -4.76 4.16
C GLY A 9 0.46 -4.44 4.18
N LEU A 10 0.95 -3.84 3.10
CA LEU A 10 2.28 -3.22 3.02
C LEU A 10 2.14 -1.71 2.88
N LEU A 11 2.77 -0.95 3.77
CA LEU A 11 2.90 0.51 3.68
C LEU A 11 4.34 0.91 3.30
N LEU A 12 4.47 1.74 2.28
CA LEU A 12 5.73 2.32 1.82
C LEU A 12 5.63 3.85 1.82
N LYS A 13 6.68 4.52 2.26
CA LYS A 13 6.78 5.98 2.14
C LYS A 13 7.03 6.38 0.68
N ALA A 14 6.38 7.45 0.27
CA ALA A 14 6.36 7.93 -1.11
C ALA A 14 6.45 9.46 -1.20
N ASP A 15 7.19 10.11 -0.29
CA ASP A 15 7.19 11.58 -0.13
C ASP A 15 7.60 12.34 -1.40
N ASN A 16 8.38 11.70 -2.28
CA ASN A 16 8.83 12.27 -3.54
C ASN A 16 7.82 12.07 -4.69
N LEU A 17 6.71 11.36 -4.45
CA LEU A 17 5.66 11.16 -5.43
C LEU A 17 4.85 12.45 -5.63
N THR A 18 4.69 12.85 -6.89
CA THR A 18 3.66 13.83 -7.25
C THR A 18 2.32 13.11 -7.35
N ILE A 19 1.42 13.39 -6.41
CA ILE A 19 0.09 12.74 -6.36
C ILE A 19 -0.75 13.14 -7.58
N PRO A 20 -1.22 12.17 -8.39
CA PRO A 20 -2.05 12.46 -9.56
C PRO A 20 -3.52 12.63 -9.16
N TYR A 21 -3.83 13.71 -8.45
CA TYR A 21 -5.18 14.02 -7.99
C TYR A 21 -6.22 13.99 -9.12
N GLY A 22 -7.41 13.50 -8.81
CA GLY A 22 -8.53 13.38 -9.75
C GLY A 22 -8.53 12.10 -10.59
N LEU A 23 -7.50 11.26 -10.49
CA LEU A 23 -7.49 9.92 -11.06
C LEU A 23 -7.93 8.86 -10.04
N GLN A 24 -8.53 7.78 -10.53
CA GLN A 24 -8.92 6.59 -9.77
C GLN A 24 -8.74 5.33 -10.63
N ASP A 25 -8.76 4.17 -9.98
CA ASP A 25 -8.74 2.83 -10.56
C ASP A 25 -7.61 2.62 -11.57
N GLU A 26 -7.91 2.06 -12.73
CA GLU A 26 -6.93 1.71 -13.77
C GLU A 26 -6.05 2.90 -14.17
N LEU A 27 -6.64 4.09 -14.35
CA LEU A 27 -5.88 5.27 -14.76
C LEU A 27 -4.91 5.73 -13.67
N LEU A 28 -5.35 5.69 -12.41
CA LEU A 28 -4.49 5.98 -11.27
C LEU A 28 -3.33 4.98 -11.20
N PHE A 29 -3.65 3.68 -11.29
CA PHE A 29 -2.66 2.62 -11.22
C PHE A 29 -1.61 2.76 -12.33
N VAL A 30 -2.02 2.99 -13.58
CA VAL A 30 -1.10 3.20 -14.72
C VAL A 30 -0.14 4.36 -14.45
N CYS A 31 -0.62 5.45 -13.84
CA CYS A 31 0.22 6.62 -13.54
C CYS A 31 1.26 6.34 -12.44
N VAL A 32 0.94 5.52 -11.44
CA VAL A 32 1.78 5.33 -10.25
C VAL A 32 2.60 4.04 -10.28
N LYS A 33 2.25 3.07 -11.14
CA LYS A 33 2.86 1.74 -11.21
C LYS A 33 4.38 1.78 -11.35
N ALA A 34 4.90 2.61 -12.25
CA ALA A 34 6.34 2.70 -12.49
C ALA A 34 7.11 3.13 -11.23
N TYR A 35 6.63 4.17 -10.56
CA TYR A 35 7.23 4.68 -9.33
C TYR A 35 7.12 3.66 -8.17
N LEU A 36 5.97 2.98 -8.05
CA LEU A 36 5.79 1.94 -7.04
C LEU A 36 6.77 0.77 -7.25
N LEU A 37 6.99 0.36 -8.49
CA LEU A 37 7.97 -0.69 -8.82
C LEU A 37 9.41 -0.25 -8.50
N GLU A 38 9.74 1.04 -8.70
CA GLU A 38 11.05 1.59 -8.29
C GLU A 38 11.25 1.49 -6.78
N LEU A 39 10.26 1.91 -5.98
CA LEU A 39 10.29 1.81 -4.52
C LEU A 39 10.46 0.36 -4.04
N LEU A 40 9.72 -0.58 -4.63
CA LEU A 40 9.77 -2.00 -4.25
C LEU A 40 11.11 -2.66 -4.62
N ASN A 41 11.80 -2.16 -5.66
CA ASN A 41 13.08 -2.69 -6.10
C ASN A 41 14.29 -2.03 -5.42
N ASP A 42 14.11 -0.85 -4.81
CA ASP A 42 15.17 -0.14 -4.11
C ASP A 42 15.46 -0.80 -2.75
N PRO A 43 16.70 -1.28 -2.50
CA PRO A 43 17.07 -1.84 -1.21
C PRO A 43 16.98 -0.84 -0.06
N GLU A 44 17.19 0.45 -0.32
CA GLU A 44 17.19 1.52 0.69
C GLU A 44 15.78 1.99 1.06
N THR A 45 14.77 1.66 0.27
CA THR A 45 13.38 1.95 0.62
C THR A 45 12.98 1.11 1.84
N GLU A 46 12.73 1.80 2.95
CA GLU A 46 12.23 1.22 4.19
C GLU A 46 10.74 0.88 4.09
N ILE A 47 10.37 -0.28 4.64
CA ILE A 47 8.96 -0.62 4.86
C ILE A 47 8.48 0.18 6.07
N TYR A 48 7.47 1.03 5.87
CA TYR A 48 6.88 1.79 6.97
C TYR A 48 6.09 0.87 7.90
N HIS A 49 5.31 -0.04 7.33
CA HIS A 49 4.57 -1.05 8.06
C HIS A 49 4.32 -2.27 7.18
N PHE A 50 4.33 -3.46 7.78
CA PHE A 50 3.87 -4.70 7.16
C PHE A 50 3.12 -5.54 8.20
N GLY A 51 1.88 -5.90 7.91
CA GLY A 51 0.97 -6.49 8.88
C GLY A 51 -0.33 -6.98 8.26
N TYR A 52 -1.31 -7.33 9.09
CA TYR A 52 -2.66 -7.65 8.61
C TYR A 52 -3.46 -6.37 8.34
N ALA A 53 -4.19 -6.32 7.23
CA ALA A 53 -5.14 -5.26 6.92
C ALA A 53 -6.53 -5.58 7.53
N PRO A 54 -7.36 -4.59 7.90
CA PRO A 54 -7.12 -3.15 7.86
C PRO A 54 -6.54 -2.66 9.19
N ASP A 55 -5.26 -2.87 9.43
CA ASP A 55 -4.53 -2.07 10.41
C ASP A 55 -3.83 -0.95 9.64
N ASN A 56 -4.45 0.23 9.61
CA ASN A 56 -3.81 1.47 9.14
C ASN A 56 -3.31 2.31 10.32
N THR A 57 -3.44 1.83 11.56
CA THR A 57 -3.02 2.49 12.82
C THR A 57 -3.55 3.92 13.08
N ALA A 58 -4.14 4.63 12.10
CA ALA A 58 -4.27 6.09 12.14
C ALA A 58 -5.69 6.66 12.02
N ASP A 59 -6.75 5.83 12.01
CA ASP A 59 -8.14 6.29 11.84
C ASP A 59 -8.53 7.40 12.86
N GLY A 60 -8.44 8.67 12.43
CA GLY A 60 -8.85 9.86 13.18
C GLY A 60 -7.94 10.29 14.34
N GLN A 61 -6.68 9.82 14.40
CA GLN A 61 -5.72 10.17 15.47
C GLN A 61 -4.51 10.89 14.89
N ASP A 62 -4.43 12.22 15.09
CA ASP A 62 -3.38 13.09 14.50
C ASP A 62 -1.97 12.60 14.84
N GLU A 63 -1.72 12.12 16.06
CA GLU A 63 -0.41 11.60 16.45
C GLU A 63 0.02 10.29 15.76
N LEU A 64 -0.90 9.59 15.10
CA LEU A 64 -0.66 8.34 14.39
C LEU A 64 -0.60 8.53 12.86
N LEU A 65 -0.97 9.71 12.36
CA LEU A 65 -0.88 10.04 10.93
C LEU A 65 0.56 10.26 10.50
N TYR A 66 0.88 9.80 9.30
CA TYR A 66 2.13 10.14 8.64
C TYR A 66 2.00 11.47 7.88
N ASP A 67 2.86 12.44 8.18
CA ASP A 67 2.93 13.72 7.45
C ASP A 67 3.62 13.55 6.10
N GLY A 68 2.87 13.12 5.09
CA GLY A 68 3.40 12.88 3.75
C GLY A 68 2.57 11.91 2.93
N ASN A 69 3.25 11.26 1.97
CA ASN A 69 2.61 10.38 1.00
C ASN A 69 2.96 8.93 1.27
N LEU A 70 1.97 8.04 1.20
CA LEU A 70 2.15 6.60 1.35
C LEU A 70 1.60 5.84 0.13
N PHE A 71 2.18 4.67 -0.13
CA PHE A 71 1.47 3.58 -0.81
C PHE A 71 1.00 2.57 0.21
N ARG A 72 -0.24 2.10 0.04
CA ARG A 72 -0.79 0.95 0.74
C ARG A 72 -1.15 -0.13 -0.25
N ILE A 73 -0.54 -1.31 -0.12
CA ILE A 73 -0.88 -2.47 -0.95
C ILE A 73 -1.54 -3.50 -0.05
N ILE A 74 -2.78 -3.87 -0.36
CA ILE A 74 -3.57 -4.87 0.35
C ILE A 74 -3.76 -6.07 -0.57
N VAL A 75 -3.42 -7.25 -0.07
CA VAL A 75 -3.52 -8.49 -0.85
C VAL A 75 -3.75 -9.67 0.07
N ASN A 76 -4.50 -10.66 -0.38
CA ASN A 76 -4.63 -11.90 0.36
C ASN A 76 -3.27 -12.62 0.46
N GLU A 77 -2.90 -13.09 1.65
CA GLU A 77 -1.63 -13.78 1.91
C GLU A 77 -1.36 -14.93 0.91
N LYS A 78 -2.42 -15.63 0.49
CA LYS A 78 -2.33 -16.77 -0.44
C LYS A 78 -1.71 -16.41 -1.81
N TYR A 79 -1.67 -15.12 -2.18
CA TYR A 79 -1.17 -14.69 -3.50
C TYR A 79 0.29 -14.22 -3.51
N VAL A 80 0.87 -13.87 -2.36
CA VAL A 80 2.22 -13.31 -2.29
C VAL A 80 3.26 -14.28 -1.73
N GLY A 81 2.83 -15.34 -1.03
CA GLY A 81 3.72 -16.39 -0.55
C GLY A 81 4.74 -15.92 0.51
N VAL A 82 4.45 -14.79 1.15
CA VAL A 82 5.19 -14.22 2.29
C VAL A 82 4.23 -14.06 3.46
N GLY A 83 4.76 -14.06 4.68
CA GLY A 83 4.00 -13.87 5.91
C GLY A 83 4.74 -12.95 6.89
N LEU A 84 4.19 -12.72 8.07
CA LEU A 84 4.73 -11.75 9.05
C LEU A 84 6.18 -12.01 9.50
N GLU A 85 6.62 -13.27 9.42
CA GLU A 85 7.98 -13.69 9.78
C GLU A 85 8.98 -13.53 8.62
N SER A 86 8.52 -13.13 7.43
CA SER A 86 9.36 -12.92 6.26
C SER A 86 10.25 -11.68 6.43
N SER A 87 11.45 -11.74 5.86
CA SER A 87 12.36 -10.60 5.87
C SER A 87 11.82 -9.45 5.01
N PRO A 88 12.20 -8.19 5.30
CA PRO A 88 11.79 -7.04 4.47
C PRO A 88 12.12 -7.20 2.99
N LEU A 89 13.25 -7.84 2.67
CA LEU A 89 13.65 -8.11 1.28
C LEU A 89 12.72 -9.10 0.58
N GLU A 90 12.29 -10.17 1.28
CA GLU A 90 11.33 -11.14 0.74
C GLU A 90 9.97 -10.49 0.51
N VAL A 91 9.51 -9.69 1.47
CA VAL A 91 8.26 -8.91 1.34
C VAL A 91 8.32 -8.00 0.13
N LYS A 92 9.36 -7.17 0.00
CA LYS A 92 9.52 -6.28 -1.17
C LYS A 92 9.51 -7.03 -2.50
N LYS A 93 10.23 -8.16 -2.59
CA LYS A 93 10.25 -8.99 -3.81
C LYS A 93 8.88 -9.58 -4.16
N ALA A 94 8.14 -10.05 -3.15
CA ALA A 94 6.81 -10.62 -3.37
C ALA A 94 5.82 -9.57 -3.86
N PHE A 95 5.81 -8.39 -3.22
CA PHE A 95 4.95 -7.28 -3.62
C PHE A 95 5.39 -6.66 -4.96
N TYR A 96 6.69 -6.62 -5.27
CA TYR A 96 7.18 -6.25 -6.60
C TYR A 96 6.60 -7.17 -7.68
N SER A 97 6.69 -8.49 -7.46
CA SER A 97 6.15 -9.48 -8.39
C SER A 97 4.63 -9.33 -8.57
N LEU A 98 3.89 -9.08 -7.50
CA LEU A 98 2.45 -8.81 -7.56
C LEU A 98 2.14 -7.61 -8.46
N VAL A 99 2.73 -6.44 -8.16
CA VAL A 99 2.47 -5.18 -8.88
C VAL A 99 2.94 -5.24 -10.33
N ALA A 100 4.05 -5.94 -10.61
CA ALA A 100 4.59 -6.04 -11.97
C ALA A 100 3.67 -6.85 -12.89
N ASN A 101 3.04 -7.90 -12.37
CA ASN A 101 2.35 -8.92 -13.18
C ASN A 101 0.83 -8.83 -13.16
N TYR A 102 0.24 -8.13 -12.18
CA TYR A 102 -1.21 -8.04 -12.01
C TYR A 102 -1.63 -6.59 -11.80
N ASP A 103 -2.84 -6.29 -12.24
CA ASP A 103 -3.48 -5.00 -11.95
C ASP A 103 -4.32 -5.17 -10.67
N PRO A 104 -4.38 -4.16 -9.79
CA PRO A 104 -5.25 -4.20 -8.63
C PRO A 104 -6.71 -4.13 -9.08
N ASP A 105 -7.61 -4.75 -8.30
CA ASP A 105 -9.05 -4.61 -8.52
C ASP A 105 -9.54 -3.20 -8.17
N TRP A 106 -8.88 -2.55 -7.21
CA TRP A 106 -9.20 -1.19 -6.80
C TRP A 106 -7.93 -0.38 -6.59
N CYS A 107 -7.93 0.86 -7.07
CA CYS A 107 -6.87 1.81 -6.78
C CYS A 107 -7.46 3.19 -6.47
N SER A 108 -7.14 3.76 -5.32
CA SER A 108 -7.69 5.06 -4.91
C SER A 108 -6.71 5.90 -4.14
N ILE A 109 -6.91 7.21 -4.19
CA ILE A 109 -6.24 8.17 -3.32
C ILE A 109 -7.16 8.42 -2.12
N MET A 110 -6.63 8.19 -0.93
CA MET A 110 -7.24 8.54 0.35
C MET A 110 -6.46 9.68 0.99
N GLN A 111 -7.16 10.54 1.71
CA GLN A 111 -6.54 11.59 2.50
C GLN A 111 -7.13 11.53 3.90
N ASP A 112 -6.25 11.31 4.88
CA ASP A 112 -6.59 11.39 6.28
C ASP A 112 -5.91 12.64 6.85
N ALA A 113 -6.73 13.55 7.37
CA ALA A 113 -6.27 14.82 7.91
C ALA A 113 -6.60 14.87 9.40
N GLY A 114 -5.58 15.12 10.20
CA GLY A 114 -5.75 15.54 11.58
C GLY A 114 -5.81 17.07 11.69
N GLU A 115 -5.60 17.60 12.90
CA GLU A 115 -5.62 19.06 13.09
C GLU A 115 -4.40 19.74 12.43
N THR A 116 -3.26 19.04 12.36
CA THR A 116 -2.00 19.61 11.88
C THR A 116 -1.29 18.78 10.81
N ILE A 117 -1.63 17.50 10.67
CA ILE A 117 -0.98 16.57 9.73
C ILE A 117 -1.96 16.15 8.63
N ILE A 118 -1.42 15.99 7.41
CA ILE A 118 -2.16 15.44 6.26
C ILE A 118 -1.40 14.23 5.73
N GLU A 119 -1.99 13.05 5.87
CA GLU A 119 -1.53 11.83 5.22
C GLU A 119 -2.26 11.67 3.88
N THR A 120 -1.52 11.46 2.80
CA THR A 120 -2.11 11.08 1.51
C THR A 120 -1.67 9.67 1.13
N THR A 121 -2.61 8.74 1.07
CA THR A 121 -2.36 7.33 0.83
C THR A 121 -2.91 6.89 -0.52
N ILE A 122 -2.06 6.35 -1.39
CA ILE A 122 -2.50 5.64 -2.59
C ILE A 122 -2.69 4.17 -2.23
N GLU A 123 -3.94 3.73 -2.16
CA GLU A 123 -4.32 2.37 -1.82
C GLU A 123 -4.50 1.52 -3.08
N LEU A 124 -3.95 0.30 -3.06
CA LEU A 124 -4.10 -0.73 -4.08
C LEU A 124 -4.65 -1.99 -3.41
N LEU A 125 -5.80 -2.48 -3.86
CA LEU A 125 -6.41 -3.70 -3.38
C LEU A 125 -6.35 -4.80 -4.44
N TYR A 126 -5.71 -5.92 -4.10
CA TYR A 126 -5.64 -7.12 -4.94
C TYR A 126 -6.54 -8.20 -4.35
N ARG A 127 -7.66 -8.48 -5.03
CA ARG A 127 -8.62 -9.54 -4.67
C ARG A 127 -9.08 -10.32 -5.89
N GLU A 128 -9.61 -11.52 -5.65
CA GLU A 128 -10.30 -12.31 -6.68
C GLU A 128 -11.63 -11.60 -7.03
N VAL A 129 -11.85 -11.35 -8.31
CA VAL A 129 -13.10 -10.78 -8.85
C VAL A 129 -13.83 -11.91 -9.58
N PHE A 130 -15.04 -12.25 -9.14
CA PHE A 130 -15.88 -13.31 -9.72
C PHE A 130 -17.00 -12.73 -10.58
#